data_AF-A0A835MD64-F1
#
_entry.id   AF-A0A835MD64-F1
#
_cell.length_a   1.000
_cell.length_b   1.000
_cell.length_c   1.000
_cell.angle_alpha   90.00
_cell.angle_beta   90.00
_cell.angle_gamma   90.00
#
_symmetry.space_group_name_H-M   'P 1'
#
loop_
_entity.id
_entity.type
_entity.pdbx_description
1 polymer ?
#
loop_
_entity_poly.entity_id
_entity_poly.type
_entity_poly.pdbx_seq_one_letter_code
_entity_poly.pdbx_strand_id
1 'polypeptide(L)'
;MATHWLLCPSSTLGGSARWSNFSVTPFMVSGGRMISFSDPCDYFSVGKVKAMTLSLSVLVAIEMFNSLNALFEDNSLVRMPPWKNPFLLLAMSVSFGLHFLILYVPFLADVFGIVPLTLKEWYLVILVSAPVVVIDEVLKLVGMSQRWRNNKDKTV
;
A
#
# COMPACT_ATOMS: atom_id res chain seq x y z
N MET A 1 -23.81 17.49 12.57
CA MET A 1 -24.71 16.57 11.86
C MET A 1 -23.88 15.59 11.00
N ALA A 2 -22.90 14.90 11.61
CA ALA A 2 -21.91 14.07 10.89
C ALA A 2 -21.35 12.91 11.74
N THR A 3 -22.15 12.33 12.63
CA THR A 3 -21.73 11.22 13.51
C THR A 3 -22.43 9.89 13.21
N HIS A 4 -23.28 9.82 12.17
CA HIS A 4 -24.14 8.64 11.93
C HIS A 4 -23.49 7.51 11.12
N TRP A 5 -22.35 7.72 10.45
CA TRP A 5 -21.72 6.70 9.59
C TRP A 5 -20.62 5.87 10.26
N LEU A 6 -20.23 6.21 11.49
CA LEU A 6 -19.17 5.53 12.25
C LEU A 6 -19.68 4.71 13.44
N LEU A 7 -20.98 4.77 13.74
CA LEU A 7 -21.59 4.01 14.81
C LEU A 7 -22.31 2.82 14.18
N CYS A 8 -21.76 1.62 14.37
CA CYS A 8 -22.57 0.44 14.19
C CYS A 8 -23.70 0.52 15.23
N PRO A 9 -24.98 0.45 14.84
CA PRO A 9 -26.06 0.48 15.80
C PRO A 9 -25.93 -0.78 16.65
N SER A 10 -25.36 -0.63 17.84
CA SER A 10 -25.49 -1.60 18.91
C SER A 10 -26.99 -1.88 19.02
N SER A 11 -27.35 -3.15 19.09
CA SER A 11 -28.72 -3.69 19.11
C SER A 11 -29.69 -3.06 20.14
N THR A 12 -29.21 -2.11 20.94
CA THR A 12 -29.93 -1.38 21.99
C THR A 12 -30.70 -0.14 21.50
N LEU A 13 -30.39 0.43 20.32
CA LEU A 13 -31.05 1.65 19.82
C LEU A 13 -31.62 1.47 18.41
N GLY A 14 -32.72 0.71 18.34
CA GLY A 14 -33.82 0.76 17.35
C GLY A 14 -33.62 1.41 15.97
N GLY A 15 -32.53 1.12 15.26
CA GLY A 15 -32.28 1.59 13.90
C GLY A 15 -31.70 0.48 13.04
N SER A 16 -32.55 -0.17 12.24
CA SER A 16 -32.24 -1.34 11.42
C SER A 16 -31.46 -1.00 10.14
N ALA A 17 -30.24 -0.48 10.27
CA ALA A 17 -29.24 -0.59 9.21
C ALA A 17 -28.53 -1.95 9.36
N ARG A 18 -29.28 -3.04 9.13
CA ARG A 18 -28.73 -4.41 9.20
C ARG A 18 -28.00 -4.68 7.88
N TRP A 19 -26.68 -4.72 7.91
CA TRP A 19 -25.82 -5.09 6.77
C TRP A 19 -25.98 -6.58 6.44
N SER A 20 -27.14 -6.98 5.90
CA SER A 20 -27.49 -8.38 5.65
C SER A 20 -26.73 -9.02 4.49
N ASN A 21 -26.16 -8.22 3.58
CA ASN A 21 -25.36 -8.67 2.43
C ASN A 21 -23.85 -8.41 2.61
N PHE A 22 -23.39 -8.08 3.82
CA PHE A 22 -21.98 -7.87 4.08
C PHE A 22 -21.34 -9.18 4.52
N SER A 23 -20.65 -9.84 3.59
CA SER A 23 -19.85 -11.04 3.88
C SER A 23 -18.37 -10.69 3.72
N VAL A 24 -17.60 -10.91 4.78
CA VAL A 24 -16.16 -10.68 4.80
C VAL A 24 -15.44 -12.01 4.78
N THR A 25 -14.41 -12.12 3.94
CA THR A 25 -13.54 -13.29 3.97
C THR A 25 -12.75 -13.34 5.28
N PRO A 26 -12.77 -14.47 6.00
CA PRO A 26 -11.99 -14.61 7.24
C PRO A 26 -10.50 -14.45 6.95
N PHE A 27 -9.76 -13.99 7.95
CA PHE A 27 -8.32 -13.77 7.82
C PHE A 27 -7.54 -14.29 9.01
N MET A 28 -6.26 -14.58 8.77
CA MET A 28 -5.32 -15.11 9.76
C MET A 28 -4.68 -13.96 10.54
N VAL A 29 -4.62 -14.05 11.86
CA VAL A 29 -3.93 -13.07 12.72
C VAL A 29 -2.56 -13.62 13.13
N SER A 30 -1.64 -12.72 13.51
CA SER A 30 -0.37 -13.07 14.17
C SER A 30 -0.67 -14.00 15.37
N GLY A 31 -0.22 -15.26 15.29
CA GLY A 31 -0.58 -16.33 16.23
C GLY A 31 -1.45 -17.47 15.66
N GLY A 32 -1.76 -17.46 14.36
CA GLY A 32 -2.35 -18.62 13.67
C GLY A 32 -3.86 -18.80 13.87
N ARG A 33 -4.53 -17.83 14.50
CA ARG A 33 -5.99 -17.85 14.71
C ARG A 33 -6.71 -17.24 13.50
N MET A 34 -7.72 -17.94 12.99
CA MET A 34 -8.67 -17.38 12.01
C MET A 34 -9.73 -16.57 12.73
N ILE A 35 -9.90 -15.30 12.35
CA ILE A 35 -11.01 -14.47 12.82
C ILE A 35 -12.11 -14.54 11.76
N SER A 36 -13.28 -15.03 12.17
CA SER A 36 -14.52 -14.98 11.39
C SER A 36 -15.47 -13.99 12.06
N PHE A 37 -16.11 -13.14 11.26
CA PHE A 37 -17.02 -12.12 11.76
C PHE A 37 -18.45 -12.63 11.64
N SER A 38 -19.06 -12.99 12.78
CA SER A 38 -20.50 -13.30 12.84
C SER A 38 -21.34 -12.03 12.79
N ASP A 39 -20.87 -10.96 13.46
CA ASP A 39 -21.50 -9.65 13.46
C ASP A 39 -20.72 -8.67 12.56
N PRO A 40 -21.37 -8.01 11.57
CA PRO A 40 -20.73 -7.03 10.68
C PRO A 40 -20.03 -5.88 11.42
N CYS A 41 -20.49 -5.55 12.63
CA CYS A 41 -19.97 -4.47 13.45
C CYS A 41 -18.55 -4.75 13.97
N ASP A 42 -18.23 -6.00 14.27
CA ASP A 42 -16.93 -6.39 14.81
C ASP A 42 -15.80 -6.24 13.77
N TYR A 43 -16.16 -6.17 12.49
CA TYR A 43 -15.20 -5.90 11.43
C TYR A 43 -14.59 -4.49 11.54
N PHE A 44 -15.36 -3.48 11.99
CA PHE A 44 -14.86 -2.11 12.09
C PHE A 44 -13.94 -1.88 13.30
N SER A 45 -14.07 -2.72 14.34
CA SER A 45 -13.17 -2.69 15.50
C SER A 45 -11.93 -3.56 15.25
N VAL A 46 -12.13 -4.85 14.96
CA VAL A 46 -11.05 -5.84 14.86
C VAL A 46 -10.43 -5.89 13.46
N GLY A 47 -11.19 -5.60 12.39
CA GLY A 47 -10.68 -5.62 11.00
C GLY A 47 -9.85 -4.39 10.62
N LYS A 48 -9.86 -3.32 11.41
CA LYS A 48 -9.12 -2.07 11.14
C LYS A 48 -7.61 -2.30 10.97
N VAL A 49 -7.02 -3.18 11.77
CA VAL A 49 -5.59 -3.51 11.73
C VAL A 49 -5.15 -4.04 10.37
N LYS A 50 -6.02 -4.82 9.72
CA LYS A 50 -5.76 -5.38 8.40
C LYS A 50 -5.76 -4.28 7.34
N ALA A 51 -6.76 -3.39 7.36
CA ALA A 51 -6.83 -2.25 6.46
C ALA A 51 -5.62 -1.31 6.63
N MET A 52 -5.19 -1.07 7.87
CA MET A 52 -4.00 -0.27 8.18
C MET A 52 -2.73 -0.92 7.61
N THR A 53 -2.58 -2.24 7.76
CA THR A 53 -1.41 -2.96 7.25
C THR A 53 -1.37 -2.92 5.72
N LEU A 54 -2.50 -3.12 5.04
CA LEU A 54 -2.58 -3.01 3.59
C LEU A 54 -2.23 -1.60 3.10
N SER A 55 -2.76 -0.57 3.77
CA SER A 55 -2.45 0.83 3.44
C SER A 55 -0.96 1.13 3.58
N LEU A 56 -0.34 0.72 4.70
CA LEU A 56 1.10 0.89 4.93
C LEU A 56 1.93 0.15 3.87
N SER A 57 1.53 -1.07 3.51
CA SER A 57 2.23 -1.88 2.50
C SER A 57 2.16 -1.24 1.10
N VAL A 58 1.00 -0.70 0.72
CA VAL A 58 0.82 0.04 -0.55
C VAL A 58 1.68 1.30 -0.57
N LEU A 59 1.72 2.05 0.53
CA LEU A 59 2.54 3.26 0.64
C LEU A 59 4.03 2.94 0.46
N VAL A 60 4.54 1.97 1.21
CA VAL A 60 5.94 1.53 1.10
C VAL A 60 6.23 1.01 -0.32
N ALA A 61 5.32 0.24 -0.91
CA ALA A 61 5.47 -0.25 -2.28
C ALA A 61 5.57 0.90 -3.30
N ILE A 62 4.70 1.91 -3.20
CA ILE A 62 4.74 3.09 -4.09
C ILE A 62 6.07 3.84 -3.97
N GLU A 63 6.57 4.07 -2.76
CA GLU A 63 7.85 4.74 -2.54
C GLU A 63 9.03 3.96 -3.15
N MET A 64 9.00 2.63 -3.04
CA MET A 64 10.01 1.76 -3.66
C MET A 64 9.88 1.75 -5.18
N PHE A 65 8.67 1.70 -5.73
CA PHE A 65 8.47 1.79 -7.18
C PHE A 65 8.88 3.17 -7.73
N ASN A 66 8.64 4.25 -7.02
CA ASN A 66 9.07 5.59 -7.41
C ASN A 66 10.61 5.70 -7.47
N SER A 67 11.30 5.15 -6.47
CA SER A 67 12.78 5.13 -6.48
C SER A 67 13.35 4.20 -7.56
N LEU A 68 12.70 3.07 -7.87
CA LEU A 68 13.04 2.24 -9.03
C LEU A 68 12.82 2.99 -10.35
N ASN A 69 11.70 3.72 -10.46
CA ASN A 69 11.36 4.48 -11.66
C ASN A 69 12.36 5.64 -11.90
N ALA A 70 12.81 6.30 -10.83
CA ALA A 70 13.90 7.27 -10.91
C ALA A 70 15.23 6.63 -11.38
N LEU A 71 15.53 5.42 -10.90
CA LEU A 71 16.72 4.68 -11.31
C LEU A 71 16.70 4.29 -12.81
N PHE A 72 15.53 3.90 -13.31
CA PHE A 72 15.31 3.53 -14.71
C PHE A 72 15.32 4.74 -15.65
N GLU A 73 14.89 5.91 -15.20
CA GLU A 73 14.99 7.14 -16.00
C GLU A 73 16.43 7.53 -16.30
N ASP A 74 17.27 7.52 -15.26
CA ASP A 74 18.67 7.93 -15.39
C ASP A 74 19.49 6.90 -16.19
N ASN A 75 18.97 5.68 -16.39
CA ASN A 75 19.69 4.59 -17.00
C ASN A 75 18.79 3.77 -17.95
N SER A 76 18.95 3.98 -19.25
CA SER A 76 18.47 3.04 -20.28
C SER A 76 18.84 1.60 -19.88
N LEU A 77 17.82 0.76 -19.68
CA LEU A 77 17.84 -0.60 -19.14
C LEU A 77 18.83 -1.57 -19.81
N VAL A 78 19.44 -1.16 -20.92
CA VAL A 78 20.27 -2.01 -21.79
C VAL A 78 21.77 -1.74 -21.62
N ARG A 79 22.19 -0.64 -20.99
CA ARG A 79 23.60 -0.20 -21.10
C ARG A 79 24.42 -0.10 -19.82
N MET A 80 23.83 -0.10 -18.62
CA MET A 80 24.61 -0.16 -17.37
C MET A 80 23.94 -0.99 -16.28
N PRO A 81 24.66 -1.94 -15.65
CA PRO A 81 24.09 -2.81 -14.61
C PRO A 81 23.78 -2.01 -13.33
N PRO A 82 22.77 -2.45 -12.54
CA PRO A 82 22.21 -1.72 -11.38
C PRO A 82 23.18 -1.48 -10.21
N TRP A 83 24.44 -1.90 -10.32
CA TRP A 83 25.47 -1.88 -9.28
C TRP A 83 26.27 -0.58 -9.21
N LYS A 84 25.96 0.43 -10.04
CA LYS A 84 26.69 1.72 -10.05
C LYS A 84 26.41 2.59 -8.81
N ASN A 85 25.26 2.42 -8.15
CA ASN A 85 24.96 3.08 -6.87
C ASN A 85 24.40 2.06 -5.85
N PRO A 86 25.27 1.23 -5.26
CA PRO A 86 24.86 0.17 -4.34
C PRO A 86 24.26 0.74 -3.05
N PHE A 87 24.58 1.97 -2.66
CA PHE A 87 24.03 2.59 -1.45
C PHE A 87 22.54 2.87 -1.57
N LEU A 88 22.07 3.33 -2.74
CA LEU A 88 20.65 3.55 -2.99
C LEU A 88 19.87 2.23 -3.04
N LEU A 89 20.44 1.22 -3.71
CA LEU A 89 19.87 -0.12 -3.79
C LEU A 89 19.84 -0.82 -2.42
N LEU A 90 20.86 -0.59 -1.59
CA LEU A 90 20.92 -1.05 -0.21
C LEU A 90 19.83 -0.39 0.64
N ALA A 91 19.62 0.93 0.52
CA ALA A 91 18.56 1.62 1.25
C ALA A 91 17.17 1.07 0.92
N MET A 92 16.89 0.80 -0.37
CA MET A 92 15.64 0.17 -0.81
C MET A 92 15.50 -1.26 -0.26
N SER A 93 16.58 -2.05 -0.34
CA SER A 93 16.60 -3.43 0.16
C SER A 93 16.40 -3.50 1.68
N VAL A 94 17.01 -2.57 2.42
CA VAL A 94 16.85 -2.45 3.88
C VAL A 94 15.42 -2.03 4.23
N SER A 95 14.81 -1.11 3.47
CA SER A 95 13.42 -0.70 3.72
C SER A 95 12.43 -1.85 3.48
N PHE A 96 12.58 -2.59 2.37
CA PHE A 96 11.79 -3.80 2.12
C PHE A 96 12.05 -4.88 3.17
N GLY A 97 13.31 -5.09 3.55
CA GLY A 97 13.70 -6.03 4.59
C GLY A 97 13.08 -5.68 5.95
N LEU A 98 13.05 -4.40 6.31
CA LEU A 98 12.39 -3.93 7.52
C LEU A 98 10.87 -4.14 7.45
N HIS A 99 10.25 -3.88 6.30
CA HIS A 99 8.83 -4.13 6.09
C HIS A 99 8.46 -5.62 6.22
N PHE A 100 9.31 -6.52 5.73
CA PHE A 100 9.15 -7.96 5.99
C PHE A 100 9.43 -8.32 7.45
N LEU A 101 10.43 -7.70 8.09
CA LEU A 101 10.76 -7.95 9.49
C LEU A 101 9.59 -7.61 10.41
N ILE A 102 8.92 -6.48 10.21
CA ILE A 102 7.75 -6.11 11.03
C ILE A 102 6.58 -7.08 10.82
N LEU A 103 6.41 -7.63 9.61
CA LEU A 103 5.32 -8.57 9.29
C LEU A 103 5.58 -9.99 9.81
N TYR A 104 6.82 -10.47 9.77
CA TYR A 104 7.16 -11.83 10.15
C TYR A 104 7.62 -11.98 11.61
N VAL A 105 8.08 -10.90 12.26
CA VAL A 105 8.47 -10.94 13.67
C VAL A 105 7.23 -10.67 14.53
N PRO A 106 6.71 -11.67 15.28
CA PRO A 106 5.45 -11.55 15.99
C PRO A 106 5.48 -10.48 17.09
N PHE A 107 6.66 -10.24 17.70
CA PHE A 107 6.84 -9.17 18.69
C PHE A 107 6.59 -7.78 18.09
N LEU A 108 7.12 -7.50 16.89
CA LEU A 108 6.91 -6.22 16.22
C LEU A 108 5.48 -6.12 15.71
N ALA A 109 4.92 -7.22 15.20
CA ALA A 109 3.55 -7.27 14.72
C ALA A 109 2.53 -6.92 15.81
N ASP A 110 2.77 -7.38 17.05
CA ASP A 110 1.92 -7.06 18.21
C ASP A 110 2.04 -5.59 18.64
N VAL A 111 3.28 -5.07 18.69
CA VAL A 111 3.55 -3.65 19.05
C VAL A 111 2.92 -2.67 18.05
N PHE A 112 2.99 -2.97 16.75
CA PHE A 112 2.42 -2.13 15.70
C PHE A 112 0.95 -2.46 15.38
N GLY A 113 0.41 -3.54 15.95
CA GLY A 113 -0.95 -4.00 15.68
C GLY A 113 -1.17 -4.31 14.20
N ILE A 114 -0.23 -5.02 13.56
CA ILE A 114 -0.28 -5.38 12.13
C ILE A 114 -0.49 -6.89 11.95
N VAL A 115 -1.02 -7.26 10.78
CA VAL A 115 -1.37 -8.65 10.45
C VAL A 115 -0.51 -9.14 9.28
N PRO A 116 0.03 -10.37 9.31
CA PRO A 116 0.80 -10.90 8.20
C PRO A 116 -0.03 -10.97 6.92
N LEU A 117 0.49 -10.41 5.82
CA LEU A 117 -0.17 -10.44 4.51
C LEU A 117 -0.03 -11.80 3.82
N THR A 118 -1.13 -12.26 3.23
CA THR A 118 -1.19 -13.42 2.35
C THR A 118 -0.79 -13.07 0.92
N LEU A 119 -0.43 -14.07 0.10
CA LEU A 119 -0.03 -13.85 -1.31
C LEU A 119 -1.11 -13.12 -2.14
N LYS A 120 -2.39 -13.36 -1.85
CA LYS A 120 -3.50 -12.67 -2.52
C LYS A 120 -3.53 -11.17 -2.21
N GLU A 121 -3.23 -10.81 -0.97
CA GLU A 121 -3.16 -9.42 -0.55
C GLU A 121 -1.92 -8.73 -1.11
N TRP A 122 -0.79 -9.43 -1.21
CA TRP A 122 0.38 -8.94 -1.93
C TRP A 122 0.09 -8.63 -3.39
N TYR A 123 -0.68 -9.48 -4.07
CA TYR A 123 -1.14 -9.20 -5.44
C TYR A 123 -2.00 -7.94 -5.49
N LEU A 124 -2.90 -7.75 -4.51
CA LEU A 124 -3.71 -6.53 -4.40
C LEU A 124 -2.85 -5.30 -4.19
N VAL A 125 -1.83 -5.37 -3.33
CA VAL A 125 -0.88 -4.27 -3.08
C VAL A 125 -0.21 -3.84 -4.39
N ILE A 126 0.29 -4.80 -5.17
CA ILE A 126 0.94 -4.55 -6.47
C ILE A 126 -0.06 -3.97 -7.47
N LEU A 127 -1.28 -4.51 -7.52
CA LEU A 127 -2.32 -4.05 -8.43
C LEU A 127 -2.75 -2.60 -8.13
N VAL A 128 -2.82 -2.23 -6.85
CA VAL A 128 -3.18 -0.88 -6.40
C VAL A 128 -2.02 0.11 -6.60
N SER A 129 -0.77 -0.32 -6.46
CA SER A 129 0.39 0.54 -6.70
C SER A 129 0.67 0.77 -8.19
N ALA A 130 0.31 -0.16 -9.07
CA ALA A 130 0.51 -0.07 -10.52
C ALA A 130 0.02 1.25 -11.17
N PRO A 131 -1.22 1.73 -10.95
CA PRO A 131 -1.68 2.99 -11.54
C PRO A 131 -0.87 4.21 -11.06
N VAL A 132 -0.34 4.18 -9.83
CA VAL A 132 0.49 5.28 -9.32
C VAL A 132 1.79 5.39 -10.12
N VAL A 133 2.44 4.26 -10.40
CA VAL A 133 3.65 4.20 -11.24
C VAL A 133 3.37 4.75 -12.64
N VAL A 134 2.24 4.37 -13.24
CA VAL A 134 1.83 4.86 -14.57
C VAL A 134 1.63 6.37 -14.56
N ILE A 135 0.98 6.91 -13.53
CA ILE A 135 0.79 8.36 -13.39
C ILE A 135 2.13 9.09 -13.27
N ASP A 136 3.05 8.58 -12.47
CA ASP A 136 4.38 9.17 -12.28
C ASP A 136 5.17 9.21 -13.61
N GLU A 137 5.09 8.16 -14.42
CA GLU A 137 5.76 8.10 -15.73
C GLU A 137 5.11 9.07 -16.75
N VAL A 138 3.77 9.15 -16.78
CA VAL A 138 3.05 10.09 -17.66
C VAL A 138 3.39 11.55 -17.31
N LEU A 139 3.40 11.92 -16.03
CA LEU A 139 3.75 13.28 -15.58
C LEU A 139 5.15 13.68 -16.04
N LYS A 140 6.07 12.72 -16.03
CA LYS A 140 7.45 12.92 -16.46
C LYS A 140 7.59 13.16 -17.96
N LEU A 141 6.92 12.35 -18.76
CA LEU A 141 6.86 12.52 -20.21
C LEU A 141 6.28 13.89 -20.58
N VAL A 142 5.23 14.32 -19.89
CA VAL A 142 4.65 15.67 -20.06
C VAL A 142 5.66 16.75 -19.66
N GLY A 143 6.32 16.63 -18.51
CA GLY A 143 7.34 17.58 -18.05
C GLY A 143 8.52 17.72 -19.03
N MET A 144 8.98 16.61 -19.62
CA MET A 144 10.01 16.65 -20.66
C MET A 144 9.49 17.33 -21.93
N SER A 145 8.28 17.03 -22.39
CA SER A 145 7.70 17.66 -23.59
C SER A 145 7.57 19.19 -23.45
N GLN A 146 7.26 19.68 -22.25
CA GLN A 146 7.18 21.11 -21.94
C GLN A 146 8.57 21.76 -21.94
N ARG A 147 9.58 21.07 -21.39
CA ARG A 147 10.98 21.55 -21.36
C ARG A 147 11.56 21.69 -22.77
N TRP A 148 11.24 20.77 -23.67
CA TRP A 148 11.60 20.87 -25.09
C TRP A 148 10.92 22.05 -25.79
N ARG A 149 9.64 22.30 -25.50
CA ARG A 149 8.89 23.40 -26.11
C ARG A 149 9.39 24.77 -25.64
N ASN A 150 9.68 24.92 -24.35
CA ASN A 150 10.19 26.16 -23.76
C ASN A 150 11.63 26.51 -24.22
N ASN A 151 12.43 25.51 -24.62
CA ASN A 151 13.77 25.76 -25.17
C ASN A 151 13.73 26.23 -26.63
N LYS A 152 12.69 25.87 -27.40
CA LYS A 152 12.50 26.37 -28.77
C LYS A 152 12.13 27.85 -28.81
N ASP A 153 11.28 28.31 -27.88
CA ASP A 153 10.88 29.72 -27.78
C ASP A 153 12.03 30.67 -27.38
N LYS A 154 13.12 30.15 -26.78
CA LYS A 154 14.31 30.94 -26.42
C LYS A 154 15.35 31.06 -27.54
N THR A 155 15.17 30.33 -28.63
CA THR A 155 16.10 30.26 -29.77
C THR A 155 15.58 30.93 -31.04
N VAL A 156 14.48 31.69 -30.94
CA VAL A 156 13.89 32.49 -32.02
C VAL A 156 13.97 33.97 -31.67
#